data_AF-A0A7C7BT57-F1
#
_entry.id   AF-A0A7C7BT57-F1
#
_cell.length_a   1.000
_cell.length_b   1.000
_cell.length_c   1.000
_cell.angle_alpha   90.00
_cell.angle_beta   90.00
_cell.angle_gamma   90.00
#
_symmetry.space_group_name_H-M   'P 1'
#
loop_
_entity.id
_entity.type
_entity.pdbx_description
1 polymer ?
#
loop_
_entity_poly.entity_id
_entity_poly.type
_entity_poly.pdbx_seq_one_letter_code
_entity_poly.pdbx_strand_id
1 'polypeptide(L)' 'MQNAIKNVKALGSPLLDEAHGITYAFCTRHGGVSGGLYCSLNCGFGSSDDPANVRYNRALALAQ' A
#
# COMPACT_ATOMS: atom_id res chain seq x y z
N MET A 1 15.34 14.17 -10.93
CA MET A 1 15.45 12.71 -10.66
C MET A 1 14.04 12.19 -10.53
N GLN A 2 13.57 11.40 -11.50
CA GLN A 2 12.22 10.83 -11.52
C GLN A 2 11.94 10.08 -10.21
N ASN A 3 11.05 10.61 -9.36
CA ASN A 3 10.41 9.81 -8.33
C ASN A 3 9.44 8.88 -9.04
N ALA A 4 9.91 7.67 -9.34
CA ALA A 4 9.05 6.55 -9.68
C ALA A 4 8.13 6.32 -8.49
N ILE A 5 6.93 6.90 -8.53
CA ILE A 5 5.82 6.50 -7.68
C ILE A 5 5.62 5.02 -8.01
N LYS A 6 6.12 4.14 -7.13
CA LYS A 6 5.86 2.71 -7.23
C LYS A 6 4.36 2.54 -7.06
N ASN A 7 3.66 2.25 -8.16
CA ASN A 7 2.22 2.04 -8.17
C ASN A 7 1.87 0.88 -7.21
N VAL A 8 1.42 1.19 -6.00
CA VAL A 8 0.84 0.20 -5.09
C VAL A 8 -0.30 -0.47 -5.84
N LYS A 9 -0.23 -1.78 -6.01
CA LYS A 9 -1.28 -2.47 -6.76
C LYS A 9 -2.50 -2.62 -5.84
N ALA A 10 -3.60 -1.96 -6.21
CA ALA A 10 -4.88 -2.04 -5.53
C ALA A 10 -5.95 -2.69 -6.41
N LEU A 11 -6.95 -3.29 -5.78
CA LEU A 11 -8.15 -3.82 -6.42
C LEU A 11 -9.30 -2.84 -6.24
N GLY A 12 -10.09 -2.66 -7.30
CA GLY A 12 -11.33 -1.90 -7.30
C GLY A 12 -12.56 -2.77 -7.01
N SER A 13 -13.70 -2.12 -6.81
CA SER A 13 -15.02 -2.71 -6.61
C SER A 13 -16.07 -1.83 -7.29
N PRO A 14 -16.84 -2.36 -8.27
CA PRO A 14 -17.86 -1.58 -8.97
C PRO A 14 -18.88 -0.92 -8.04
N LEU A 15 -19.23 -1.59 -6.93
CA LEU A 15 -20.16 -1.06 -5.92
C LEU A 15 -19.64 0.20 -5.22
N LEU A 16 -18.32 0.34 -5.09
CA LEU A 16 -17.69 1.50 -4.47
C LEU A 16 -17.32 2.58 -5.49
N ASP A 17 -17.10 2.19 -6.76
CA ASP A 17 -16.87 3.14 -7.86
C ASP A 17 -18.10 4.03 -8.11
N GLU A 18 -19.30 3.51 -7.86
CA GLU A 18 -20.57 4.24 -7.98
C GLU A 18 -20.87 5.15 -6.75
N ALA A 19 -20.15 4.98 -5.64
CA ALA A 19 -20.41 5.72 -4.42
C ALA A 19 -19.73 7.10 -4.44
N HIS A 20 -20.51 8.18 -4.53
CA HIS A 20 -19.99 9.54 -4.53
C HIS A 20 -19.39 9.92 -3.16
N GLY A 21 -18.21 10.55 -3.19
CA GLY A 21 -17.54 11.07 -1.99
C GLY A 21 -16.73 10.04 -1.19
N ILE A 22 -16.54 8.84 -1.72
CA ILE A 22 -15.72 7.79 -1.09
C ILE A 22 -14.45 7.57 -1.90
N THR A 23 -13.30 7.57 -1.22
CA THR A 23 -12.02 7.09 -1.77
C THR A 23 -11.66 5.79 -1.06
N TYR A 24 -11.30 4.77 -1.83
CA TYR A 24 -10.99 3.45 -1.29
C TYR A 24 -9.88 2.78 -2.10
N ALA A 25 -9.19 1.84 -1.47
CA ALA A 25 -8.23 0.98 -2.14
C ALA A 25 -8.10 -0.36 -1.38
N PHE A 26 -8.34 -1.48 -2.06
CA PHE A 26 -7.98 -2.79 -1.52
C PHE A 26 -6.57 -3.16 -1.96
N CYS A 27 -5.57 -2.78 -1.17
CA CYS A 27 -4.16 -2.99 -1.50
C CYS A 27 -3.77 -4.48 -1.53
N THR A 28 -2.88 -4.85 -2.45
CA THR A 28 -2.22 -6.15 -2.49
C THR A 28 -0.88 -6.11 -1.73
N ARG A 29 -0.15 -7.23 -1.65
CA ARG A 29 1.21 -7.25 -1.07
C ARG A 29 2.29 -6.56 -1.91
N HIS A 30 1.97 -6.09 -3.13
CA HIS A 30 2.93 -5.60 -4.12
C HIS A 30 3.07 -4.07 -4.08
N GLY A 31 4.30 -3.59 -4.34
CA GLY A 31 4.60 -2.16 -4.50
C GLY A 31 5.20 -1.48 -3.27
N GLY A 32 5.52 -2.24 -2.22
CA GLY A 32 6.19 -1.72 -1.04
C GLY A 32 7.72 -1.84 -1.05
N VAL A 33 8.32 -1.61 0.12
CA VAL A 33 9.78 -1.61 0.31
C VAL A 33 10.30 -2.70 1.25
N SER A 34 9.42 -3.42 1.95
CA SER A 34 9.83 -4.50 2.84
C SER A 34 10.45 -5.66 2.06
N GLY A 35 11.35 -6.40 2.70
CA GLY A 35 12.02 -7.57 2.14
C GLY A 35 11.64 -8.88 2.82
N GLY A 36 12.25 -9.99 2.39
CA GLY A 36 12.11 -11.30 3.02
C GLY A 36 10.66 -11.76 3.16
N LEU A 37 10.29 -12.27 4.34
CA LEU A 37 8.93 -12.71 4.66
C LEU A 37 7.88 -11.61 4.45
N TYR A 38 8.26 -10.36 4.70
CA TYR A 38 7.40 -9.19 4.61
C TYR A 38 7.36 -8.55 3.23
N CYS A 39 8.07 -9.13 2.25
CA CYS A 39 8.08 -8.60 0.88
C CYS A 39 6.64 -8.48 0.34
N SER A 40 6.11 -7.31 -0.04
CA SER A 40 6.76 -5.99 -0.16
C SER A 40 6.03 -4.86 0.58
N LEU A 41 4.69 -4.80 0.54
CA LEU A 41 3.88 -3.72 1.10
C LEU A 41 3.28 -4.11 2.46
N ASN A 42 4.14 -4.46 3.42
CA ASN A 42 3.70 -4.75 4.77
C ASN A 42 3.34 -3.46 5.52
N CYS A 43 2.09 -3.35 5.97
CA CYS A 43 1.54 -2.19 6.68
C CYS A 43 1.25 -2.47 8.17
N GLY A 44 1.64 -3.65 8.67
CA GLY A 44 1.33 -4.10 10.03
C GLY A 44 2.34 -3.62 11.07
N PHE A 45 1.95 -2.65 11.91
CA PHE A 45 2.81 -2.16 13.01
C PHE A 45 3.16 -3.23 14.05
N GLY A 46 2.34 -4.27 14.18
CA GLY A 46 2.62 -5.41 15.08
C GLY A 46 3.46 -6.52 14.46
N SER A 47 3.93 -6.37 13.21
CA SER A 47 4.84 -7.32 12.59
C SER A 47 6.27 -7.16 13.11
N SER A 48 7.13 -8.15 12.90
CA SER A 48 8.57 -8.08 13.21
C SER A 48 9.40 -7.51 12.04
N ASP A 49 8.76 -6.74 11.16
CA ASP A 49 9.42 -6.03 10.07
C ASP A 49 10.12 -4.77 10.59
N ASP A 50 10.95 -4.17 9.75
CA ASP A 50 11.55 -2.85 10.03
C ASP A 50 10.43 -1.79 10.20
N PRO A 51 10.32 -1.13 11.37
CA PRO A 51 9.32 -0.10 11.60
C PRO A 51 9.35 1.05 10.59
N ALA A 52 10.52 1.38 10.02
CA ALA A 52 10.64 2.41 8.98
C ALA A 52 10.00 1.94 7.67
N ASN A 53 10.22 0.69 7.27
CA ASN A 53 9.56 0.10 6.10
C ASN A 53 8.04 0.08 6.27
N VAL A 54 7.55 -0.31 7.45
CA VAL A 54 6.10 -0.31 7.73
C VAL A 54 5.50 1.08 7.63
N ARG A 55 6.15 2.11 8.21
CA ARG A 55 5.66 3.50 8.10
C ARG A 55 5.62 3.97 6.65
N TYR A 56 6.68 3.68 5.88
CA TYR A 56 6.75 4.07 4.48
C TYR A 56 5.71 3.34 3.62
N ASN A 57 5.54 2.02 3.80
CA ASN A 57 4.51 1.25 3.10
C ASN A 57 3.10 1.75 3.38
N ARG A 58 2.82 2.18 4.62
CA ARG A 58 1.52 2.80 4.96
C ARG A 58 1.31 4.12 4.25
N ALA A 59 2.35 4.96 4.15
CA ALA A 59 2.29 6.20 3.39
C ALA A 59 2.05 5.92 1.89
N LEU A 60 2.73 4.91 1.33
CA LEU A 60 2.50 4.48 -0.05
C LEU A 60 1.07 3.97 -0.28
N ALA A 61 0.53 3.18 0.64
CA ALA A 61 -0.83 2.63 0.53
C ALA A 61 -1.92 3.71 0.59
N LEU A 62 -1.69 4.80 1.34
CA LEU A 62 -2.61 5.94 1.43
C LEU A 62 -2.45 6.96 0.29
N ALA A 63 -1.35 6.89 -0.45
CA ALA A 63 -1.07 7.77 -1.58
C ALA A 63 -1.65 7.25 -2.91
N GLN A 64 -2.44 6.17 -2.88
CA GLN A 64 -3.23 5.70 -4.01
C GLN A 64 -4.55 6.44 -4.15
#